data_AF-A0A176S2F2-F1
#
_entry.id   AF-A0A176S2F2-F1
#
_cell.length_a   1.000
_cell.length_b   1.000
_cell.length_c   1.000
_cell.angle_alpha   90.00
_cell.angle_beta   90.00
_cell.angle_gamma   90.00
#
_symmetry.space_group_name_H-M   'P 1'
#
loop_
_entity.id
_entity.type
_entity.pdbx_description
1 polymer ?
#
loop_
_entity_poly.entity_id
_entity_poly.type
_entity_poly.pdbx_seq_one_letter_code
_entity_poly.pdbx_strand_id
1 'polypeptide(L)'
;MSLNSRTIAKILREHFTGETPIIKNAFEHQAFISSLQTEIEKIKGIEKPYFYRSSSEPEPNYQFSIKDDSSFYDYDSFTIKFNQSNELIITYNGSRANVYQIEQIFSFIDRIKQEYENKKARQLKKEKINKLKQLAIIGNIKKIAKEDKFDFYTREYATKLKLIVQIELGKIIEIDIPYSEFQDTLKELRSLIQTIRELQKSGLTFRLKSTAKKYKHSSWITHESL
;
A
#
# COMPACT_ATOMS: atom_id res chain seq x y z
N MET A 1 0.59 -6.06 2.64
CA MET A 1 -0.61 -5.45 1.98
C MET A 1 -1.08 -6.38 0.88
N SER A 2 -2.37 -6.70 0.77
CA SER A 2 -2.89 -7.55 -0.33
C SER A 2 -2.61 -6.97 -1.72
N LEU A 3 -2.53 -7.82 -2.75
CA LEU A 3 -2.36 -7.35 -4.13
C LEU A 3 -3.61 -6.56 -4.57
N ASN A 4 -3.43 -5.68 -5.57
CA ASN A 4 -4.57 -4.96 -6.13
C ASN A 4 -5.52 -5.96 -6.80
N SER A 5 -6.81 -5.89 -6.50
CA SER A 5 -7.80 -6.83 -7.03
C SER A 5 -7.85 -6.86 -8.56
N ARG A 6 -7.60 -5.73 -9.22
CA ARG A 6 -7.50 -5.65 -10.70
C ARG A 6 -6.29 -6.40 -11.24
N THR A 7 -5.18 -6.41 -10.50
CA THR A 7 -3.98 -7.17 -10.87
C THR A 7 -4.28 -8.67 -10.80
N ILE A 8 -4.91 -9.14 -9.72
CA ILE A 8 -5.27 -10.56 -9.59
C ILE A 8 -6.30 -10.97 -10.65
N ALA A 9 -7.34 -10.16 -10.88
CA ALA A 9 -8.33 -10.42 -11.92
C ALA A 9 -7.69 -10.56 -13.31
N LYS A 10 -6.72 -9.69 -13.63
CA LYS A 10 -5.95 -9.79 -14.86
C LYS A 10 -5.14 -11.08 -14.92
N ILE A 11 -4.43 -11.44 -13.85
CA ILE A 11 -3.64 -12.68 -13.78
C ILE A 11 -4.55 -13.89 -13.97
N LEU A 12 -5.69 -13.96 -13.28
CA LEU A 12 -6.65 -15.05 -13.43
C LEU A 12 -7.07 -15.25 -14.90
N ARG A 13 -7.45 -14.16 -15.57
CA ARG A 13 -7.88 -14.20 -16.98
C ARG A 13 -6.77 -14.63 -17.94
N GLU A 14 -5.53 -14.22 -17.68
CA GLU A 14 -4.38 -14.50 -18.57
C GLU A 14 -3.72 -15.85 -18.28
N HIS A 15 -3.84 -16.36 -17.06
CA HIS A 15 -3.15 -17.57 -16.61
C HIS A 15 -3.96 -18.83 -16.87
N PHE A 16 -5.28 -18.74 -16.69
CA PHE A 16 -6.19 -19.86 -16.84
C PHE A 16 -6.85 -19.84 -18.22
N THR A 17 -6.10 -20.33 -19.21
CA THR A 17 -6.53 -20.45 -20.60
C THR A 17 -6.43 -21.91 -21.05
N GLY A 18 -7.35 -22.34 -21.93
CA GLY A 18 -7.35 -23.68 -22.49
C GLY A 18 -8.64 -23.94 -23.28
N GLU A 19 -8.77 -25.14 -23.82
CA GLU A 19 -9.91 -25.51 -24.67
C GLU A 19 -11.04 -26.16 -23.87
N THR A 20 -10.72 -27.15 -23.03
CA THR A 20 -11.72 -27.91 -22.26
C THR A 20 -11.43 -27.78 -20.76
N PRO A 21 -12.35 -27.21 -19.96
CA PRO A 21 -12.16 -27.12 -18.51
C PRO A 21 -12.20 -28.51 -17.87
N ILE A 22 -11.63 -28.64 -16.67
CA ILE A 22 -11.72 -29.87 -15.89
C ILE A 22 -13.17 -30.04 -15.45
N ILE A 23 -13.83 -31.07 -15.98
CA ILE A 23 -15.21 -31.44 -15.64
C ILE A 23 -15.18 -32.75 -14.85
N LYS A 24 -15.95 -32.80 -13.76
CA LYS A 24 -16.12 -34.01 -12.93
C LYS A 24 -17.57 -34.21 -12.56
N ASN A 25 -18.02 -35.45 -12.43
CA ASN A 25 -19.38 -35.70 -11.95
C ASN A 25 -19.54 -35.21 -10.51
N ALA A 26 -20.75 -34.80 -10.13
CA ALA A 26 -21.02 -34.24 -8.80
C ALA A 26 -20.55 -35.13 -7.64
N PHE A 27 -20.64 -36.46 -7.79
CA PHE A 27 -20.19 -37.42 -6.78
C PHE A 27 -18.65 -37.50 -6.65
N GLU A 28 -17.90 -37.06 -7.67
CA GLU A 28 -16.43 -37.04 -7.66
C GLU A 28 -15.87 -35.73 -7.08
N HIS A 29 -16.68 -34.69 -6.95
CA HIS A 29 -16.23 -33.34 -6.58
C HIS A 29 -15.48 -33.32 -5.25
N GLN A 30 -16.05 -33.93 -4.20
CA GLN A 30 -15.45 -33.93 -2.88
C GLN A 30 -14.09 -34.63 -2.88
N ALA A 31 -14.00 -35.82 -3.47
CA ALA A 31 -12.74 -36.58 -3.53
C ALA A 31 -11.66 -35.81 -4.31
N PHE A 32 -12.04 -35.19 -5.43
CA PHE A 32 -11.14 -34.39 -6.24
C PHE A 32 -10.63 -33.16 -5.48
N ILE A 33 -11.52 -32.39 -4.84
CA ILE A 33 -11.15 -31.20 -4.07
C ILE A 33 -10.25 -31.57 -2.88
N SER A 34 -10.54 -32.66 -2.16
CA SER A 34 -9.69 -33.14 -1.04
C SER A 34 -8.28 -33.53 -1.51
N SER A 35 -8.17 -34.18 -2.66
CA SER A 35 -6.86 -34.53 -3.25
C SER A 35 -6.07 -33.28 -3.62
N LEU A 36 -6.72 -32.33 -4.30
CA LEU A 36 -6.11 -31.07 -4.70
C LEU A 36 -5.69 -30.22 -3.49
N GLN A 37 -6.53 -30.16 -2.46
CA GLN A 37 -6.23 -29.54 -1.18
C GLN A 37 -4.93 -30.09 -0.58
N THR A 38 -4.78 -31.42 -0.56
CA THR A 38 -3.59 -32.08 0.00
C THR A 38 -2.32 -31.67 -0.75
N GLU A 39 -2.37 -31.51 -2.07
CA GLU A 39 -1.21 -31.07 -2.84
C GLU A 39 -0.91 -29.57 -2.64
N ILE A 40 -1.94 -28.71 -2.58
CA ILE A 40 -1.74 -27.27 -2.37
C ILE A 40 -1.19 -26.97 -0.97
N GLU A 41 -1.62 -27.71 0.05
CA GLU A 41 -1.13 -27.53 1.43
C GLU A 41 0.36 -27.88 1.60
N LYS A 42 0.95 -28.67 0.70
CA LYS A 42 2.40 -28.93 0.69
C LYS A 42 3.21 -27.71 0.26
N ILE A 43 2.58 -26.73 -0.38
CA ILE A 43 3.26 -25.55 -0.90
C ILE A 43 3.55 -24.58 0.25
N LYS A 44 4.84 -24.30 0.48
CA LYS A 44 5.26 -23.31 1.49
C LYS A 44 4.60 -21.96 1.26
N GLY A 45 4.06 -21.34 2.32
CA GLY A 45 3.43 -20.01 2.27
C GLY A 45 1.96 -20.01 1.87
N ILE A 46 1.34 -21.19 1.75
CA ILE A 46 -0.12 -21.35 1.70
C ILE A 46 -0.64 -21.54 3.13
N GLU A 47 -1.66 -20.77 3.50
CA GLU A 47 -2.36 -20.88 4.79
C GLU A 47 -3.85 -21.18 4.56
N LYS A 48 -4.47 -21.91 5.49
CA LYS A 48 -5.94 -21.96 5.56
C LYS A 48 -6.46 -20.64 6.10
N PRO A 49 -7.46 -20.01 5.47
CA PRO A 49 -8.04 -18.78 6.00
C PRO A 49 -8.64 -19.04 7.39
N TYR A 50 -8.37 -18.13 8.33
CA TYR A 50 -8.78 -18.23 9.73
C TYR A 50 -10.30 -18.11 9.94
N PHE A 51 -11.06 -17.69 8.92
CA PHE A 51 -12.50 -17.48 9.05
C PHE A 51 -13.28 -18.78 8.82
N TYR A 52 -13.69 -19.39 9.92
CA TYR A 52 -14.72 -20.43 9.99
C TYR A 52 -15.97 -20.00 9.21
N ARG A 53 -16.40 -20.81 8.24
CA ARG A 53 -17.75 -20.70 7.68
C ARG A 53 -18.73 -21.42 8.60
N SER A 54 -19.72 -20.64 9.03
CA SER A 54 -20.96 -21.09 9.65
C SER A 54 -21.62 -22.18 8.80
N SER A 55 -22.09 -23.20 9.52
CA SER A 55 -22.65 -24.48 9.10
C SER A 55 -23.99 -24.37 8.35
N SER A 56 -23.97 -23.98 7.08
CA SER A 56 -25.11 -24.24 6.18
C SER A 56 -24.61 -24.69 4.80
N GLU A 57 -24.67 -26.01 4.64
CA GLU A 57 -24.38 -26.88 3.48
C GLU A 57 -22.95 -26.90 2.88
N PRO A 58 -22.36 -28.11 2.70
CA PRO A 58 -20.97 -28.29 2.34
C PRO A 58 -20.82 -28.39 0.81
N GLU A 59 -20.94 -27.29 0.08
CA GLU A 59 -20.45 -27.32 -1.31
C GLU A 59 -18.97 -27.73 -1.28
N PRO A 60 -18.54 -28.75 -2.05
CA PRO A 60 -17.15 -29.18 -2.10
C PRO A 60 -16.31 -28.03 -2.66
N ASN A 61 -15.70 -27.28 -1.75
CA ASN A 61 -14.84 -26.15 -2.05
C ASN A 61 -13.61 -26.20 -1.16
N TYR A 62 -12.52 -25.66 -1.68
CA TYR A 62 -11.28 -25.49 -0.94
C TYR A 62 -10.87 -24.03 -0.99
N GLN A 63 -10.68 -23.43 0.18
CA GLN A 63 -10.21 -22.06 0.31
C GLN A 63 -8.78 -22.06 0.84
N PHE A 64 -7.92 -21.27 0.21
CA PHE A 64 -6.55 -21.08 0.63
C PHE A 64 -6.15 -19.61 0.52
N SER A 65 -5.17 -19.21 1.30
CA SER A 65 -4.63 -17.86 1.32
C SER A 65 -3.15 -17.90 0.97
N ILE A 66 -2.74 -16.95 0.12
CA ILE A 66 -1.32 -16.69 -0.13
C ILE A 66 -0.93 -15.48 0.70
N LYS A 67 0.06 -15.66 1.57
CA LYS A 67 0.49 -14.63 2.53
C LYS A 67 1.68 -13.85 2.01
N ASP A 68 1.65 -12.56 2.28
CA ASP A 68 2.82 -11.69 2.22
C ASP A 68 3.60 -11.83 3.53
N ASP A 69 4.87 -12.26 3.45
CA ASP A 69 5.75 -12.43 4.62
C ASP A 69 5.85 -11.16 5.49
N SER A 70 5.51 -9.98 4.95
CA SER A 70 5.65 -8.70 5.63
C SER A 70 4.46 -8.26 6.50
N SER A 71 3.33 -8.97 6.50
CA SER A 71 2.15 -8.54 7.27
C SER A 71 1.21 -9.68 7.69
N PHE A 72 0.74 -9.61 8.93
CA PHE A 72 -0.17 -10.61 9.51
C PHE A 72 -1.62 -10.50 9.00
N TYR A 73 -2.02 -9.33 8.51
CA TYR A 73 -3.40 -9.04 8.10
C TYR A 73 -3.61 -9.01 6.58
N ASP A 74 -2.54 -9.21 5.81
CA ASP A 74 -2.56 -9.02 4.37
C ASP A 74 -2.35 -10.32 3.63
N TYR A 75 -3.46 -10.95 3.26
CA TYR A 75 -3.47 -12.16 2.46
C TYR A 75 -4.53 -12.06 1.37
N ASP A 76 -4.24 -12.66 0.22
CA ASP A 76 -5.22 -12.86 -0.84
C ASP A 76 -5.80 -14.27 -0.72
N SER A 77 -7.12 -14.34 -0.47
CA SER A 77 -7.86 -15.61 -0.35
C SER A 77 -8.44 -16.04 -1.69
N PHE A 78 -8.22 -17.30 -2.05
CA PHE A 78 -8.75 -17.91 -3.25
C PHE A 78 -9.65 -19.08 -2.88
N THR A 79 -10.71 -19.29 -3.66
CA THR A 79 -11.58 -20.46 -3.51
C THR A 79 -11.59 -21.25 -4.79
N ILE A 80 -11.27 -22.54 -4.69
CA ILE A 80 -11.42 -23.53 -5.75
C ILE A 80 -12.72 -24.31 -5.48
N LYS A 81 -13.55 -24.46 -6.51
CA LYS A 81 -14.80 -25.24 -6.44
C LYS A 81 -15.28 -25.64 -7.83
N PHE A 82 -16.27 -26.52 -7.90
CA PHE A 82 -17.00 -26.75 -9.14
C PHE A 82 -18.14 -25.74 -9.30
N ASN A 83 -18.42 -25.32 -10.54
CA ASN A 83 -19.57 -24.47 -10.87
C ASN A 83 -20.83 -25.31 -11.14
N GLN A 84 -21.95 -24.65 -11.47
CA GLN A 84 -23.22 -25.33 -11.78
C GLN A 84 -23.16 -26.24 -13.01
N SER A 85 -22.19 -26.03 -13.90
CA SER A 85 -21.91 -26.86 -15.08
C SER A 85 -20.91 -27.97 -14.78
N ASN A 86 -20.59 -28.23 -13.50
CA ASN A 86 -19.59 -29.21 -13.07
C ASN A 86 -18.16 -28.94 -13.57
N GLU A 87 -17.83 -27.69 -13.90
CA GLU A 87 -16.48 -27.27 -14.29
C GLU A 87 -15.70 -26.75 -13.08
N LEU A 88 -14.43 -27.14 -12.97
CA LEU A 88 -13.54 -26.64 -11.92
C LEU A 88 -13.22 -25.16 -12.17
N ILE A 89 -13.45 -24.34 -11.16
CA ILE A 89 -13.18 -22.90 -11.19
C ILE A 89 -12.33 -22.48 -9.99
N ILE A 90 -11.55 -21.43 -10.19
CA ILE A 90 -10.89 -20.67 -9.12
C ILE A 90 -11.50 -19.27 -9.06
N THR A 91 -11.70 -18.75 -7.86
CA THR A 91 -12.38 -17.47 -7.61
C THR A 91 -11.61 -16.59 -6.63
N TYR A 92 -11.73 -15.27 -6.84
CA TYR A 92 -11.14 -14.23 -6.01
C TYR A 92 -11.96 -12.93 -6.14
N ASN A 93 -12.51 -12.38 -5.05
CA ASN A 93 -13.21 -11.09 -5.02
C ASN A 93 -14.14 -10.82 -6.23
N GLY A 94 -15.03 -11.77 -6.53
CA GLY A 94 -15.98 -11.69 -7.65
C GLY A 94 -15.40 -11.99 -9.04
N SER A 95 -14.08 -12.07 -9.17
CA SER A 95 -13.40 -12.59 -10.37
C SER A 95 -13.34 -14.12 -10.31
N ARG A 96 -13.41 -14.76 -11.48
CA ARG A 96 -13.34 -16.22 -11.61
C ARG A 96 -12.64 -16.61 -12.91
N ALA A 97 -12.05 -17.80 -12.92
CA ALA A 97 -11.54 -18.43 -14.12
C ALA A 97 -11.78 -19.94 -14.08
N ASN A 98 -12.01 -20.54 -15.26
CA ASN A 98 -12.10 -21.98 -15.42
C ASN A 98 -10.69 -22.59 -15.39
N VAL A 99 -10.55 -23.74 -14.73
CA VAL A 99 -9.28 -24.46 -14.65
C VAL A 99 -9.27 -25.54 -15.72
N TYR A 100 -8.25 -25.54 -16.58
CA TYR A 100 -8.12 -26.48 -17.69
C TYR A 100 -7.12 -27.61 -17.38
N GLN A 101 -6.11 -27.29 -16.55
CA GLN A 101 -5.09 -28.24 -16.09
C GLN A 101 -4.77 -27.95 -14.62
N ILE A 102 -4.51 -28.99 -13.82
CA ILE A 102 -4.23 -28.83 -12.38
C ILE A 102 -2.95 -28.02 -12.17
N GLU A 103 -1.97 -28.20 -13.05
CA GLU A 103 -0.68 -27.51 -13.09
C GLU A 103 -0.83 -25.99 -13.21
N GLN A 104 -1.95 -25.51 -13.77
CA GLN A 104 -2.26 -24.07 -13.82
C GLN A 104 -2.45 -23.49 -12.42
N ILE A 105 -2.98 -24.26 -11.47
CA ILE A 105 -3.17 -23.80 -10.09
C ILE A 105 -1.82 -23.61 -9.39
N PHE A 106 -0.90 -24.56 -9.55
CA PHE A 106 0.42 -24.47 -8.93
C PHE A 106 1.25 -23.31 -9.51
N SER A 107 1.31 -23.21 -10.83
CA SER A 107 1.98 -22.09 -11.50
C SER A 107 1.31 -20.74 -11.22
N PHE A 108 -0.01 -20.71 -10.98
CA PHE A 108 -0.72 -19.52 -10.56
C PHE A 108 -0.27 -19.07 -9.16
N ILE A 109 -0.17 -20.00 -8.21
CA ILE A 109 0.33 -19.72 -6.86
C ILE A 109 1.73 -19.11 -6.92
N ASP A 110 2.63 -19.69 -7.72
CA ASP A 110 3.98 -19.16 -7.89
C ASP A 110 3.99 -17.75 -8.51
N ARG A 111 3.13 -17.52 -9.51
CA ARG A 111 2.96 -16.19 -10.12
C ARG A 111 2.45 -15.15 -9.11
N ILE A 112 1.50 -15.51 -8.23
CA ILE A 112 1.02 -14.59 -7.19
C ILE A 112 2.13 -14.28 -6.18
N LYS A 113 2.91 -15.29 -5.74
CA LYS A 113 4.07 -15.07 -4.87
C LYS A 113 5.10 -14.15 -5.51
N GLN A 114 5.40 -14.33 -6.79
CA GLN A 114 6.30 -13.45 -7.52
C GLN A 114 5.79 -12.00 -7.57
N GLU A 115 4.48 -11.79 -7.70
CA GLU A 115 3.88 -10.46 -7.65
C GLU A 115 3.98 -9.80 -6.27
N TYR A 116 3.90 -10.58 -5.19
CA TYR A 116 4.20 -10.08 -3.84
C TYR A 116 5.65 -9.62 -3.72
N GLU A 117 6.62 -10.40 -4.19
CA GLU A 117 8.04 -10.00 -4.19
C GLU A 117 8.28 -8.75 -5.05
N ASN A 118 7.68 -8.68 -6.24
CA ASN A 118 7.74 -7.51 -7.11
C ASN A 118 7.18 -6.26 -6.41
N LYS A 119 6.07 -6.40 -5.70
CA LYS A 119 5.45 -5.31 -4.93
C LYS A 119 6.37 -4.84 -3.81
N LYS A 120 6.94 -5.76 -3.04
CA LYS A 120 7.90 -5.47 -1.95
C LYS A 120 9.13 -4.74 -2.48
N ALA A 121 9.71 -5.21 -3.59
CA ALA A 121 10.83 -4.56 -4.24
C ALA A 121 10.49 -3.12 -4.70
N ARG A 122 9.32 -2.92 -5.30
CA ARG A 122 8.82 -1.58 -5.68
C ARG A 122 8.64 -0.66 -4.47
N GLN A 123 8.12 -1.18 -3.37
CA GLN A 123 7.96 -0.41 -2.12
C GLN A 123 9.31 0.01 -1.55
N LEU A 124 10.26 -0.91 -1.41
CA LEU A 124 11.61 -0.61 -0.93
C LEU A 124 12.32 0.42 -1.81
N LYS A 125 12.16 0.31 -3.14
CA LYS A 125 12.69 1.31 -4.08
C LYS A 125 12.06 2.68 -3.84
N LYS A 126 10.73 2.74 -3.67
CA LYS A 126 10.00 3.98 -3.41
C LYS A 126 10.44 4.62 -2.09
N GLU A 127 10.60 3.85 -1.02
CA GLU A 127 11.07 4.32 0.28
C GLU A 127 12.48 4.92 0.19
N LYS A 128 13.40 4.24 -0.51
CA LYS A 128 14.76 4.75 -0.75
C LYS A 128 14.73 6.08 -1.51
N ILE A 129 13.94 6.17 -2.59
CA ILE A 129 13.79 7.40 -3.37
C ILE A 129 13.21 8.52 -2.50
N ASN A 130 12.16 8.24 -1.73
CA ASN A 130 11.54 9.22 -0.85
C ASN A 130 12.51 9.72 0.23
N LYS A 131 13.35 8.86 0.80
CA LYS A 131 14.38 9.24 1.77
C LYS A 131 15.41 10.20 1.17
N LEU A 132 15.84 9.95 -0.07
CA LEU A 132 16.74 10.88 -0.78
C LEU A 132 16.07 12.23 -1.06
N LYS A 133 14.81 12.21 -1.52
CA LYS A 133 14.02 13.44 -1.73
C LYS A 133 13.83 14.22 -0.44
N GLN A 134 13.56 13.54 0.67
CA GLN A 134 13.44 14.15 1.98
C GLN A 134 14.73 14.89 2.37
N LEU A 135 15.90 14.24 2.23
CA LEU A 135 17.18 14.88 2.54
C LEU A 135 17.40 16.13 1.71
N ALA A 136 17.07 16.08 0.41
CA ALA A 136 17.15 17.24 -0.48
C ALA A 136 16.19 18.37 -0.06
N ILE A 137 14.94 18.03 0.28
CA ILE A 137 13.94 18.98 0.76
C ILE A 137 14.40 19.66 2.05
N ILE A 138 14.83 18.87 3.04
CA ILE A 138 15.30 19.39 4.33
C ILE A 138 16.54 20.27 4.13
N GLY A 139 17.49 19.86 3.28
CA GLY A 139 18.68 20.67 2.96
C GLY A 139 18.31 22.04 2.39
N ASN A 140 17.37 22.09 1.44
CA ASN A 140 16.87 23.35 0.90
C ASN A 140 16.13 24.19 1.95
N ILE A 141 15.26 23.58 2.76
CA ILE A 141 14.55 24.30 3.83
C ILE A 141 15.55 24.88 4.84
N LYS A 142 16.60 24.14 5.22
CA LYS A 142 17.67 24.66 6.10
C LYS A 142 18.35 25.89 5.50
N LYS A 143 18.65 25.87 4.20
CA LYS A 143 19.24 27.02 3.51
C LYS A 143 18.32 28.24 3.56
N ILE A 144 17.04 28.07 3.20
CA ILE A 144 16.05 29.17 3.23
C ILE A 144 15.84 29.65 4.68
N ALA A 145 15.76 28.74 5.66
CA ALA A 145 15.60 29.05 7.08
C ALA A 145 16.74 29.91 7.62
N LYS A 146 17.99 29.60 7.23
CA LYS A 146 19.18 30.37 7.61
C LYS A 146 19.18 31.76 6.98
N GLU A 147 18.87 31.86 5.68
CA GLU A 147 18.85 33.13 4.94
C GLU A 147 17.70 34.04 5.41
N ASP A 148 16.51 33.48 5.58
CA ASP A 148 15.28 34.23 5.87
C ASP A 148 14.95 34.24 7.38
N LYS A 149 15.81 33.67 8.22
CA LYS A 149 15.71 33.66 9.70
C LYS A 149 14.36 33.16 10.19
N PHE A 150 14.06 31.89 9.95
CA PHE A 150 12.86 31.23 10.49
C PHE A 150 13.17 29.87 11.08
N ASP A 151 12.41 29.51 12.12
CA ASP A 151 12.51 28.21 12.76
C ASP A 151 11.46 27.27 12.17
N PHE A 152 11.80 25.98 12.10
CA PHE A 152 10.91 24.99 11.52
C PHE A 152 11.09 23.62 12.15
N TYR A 153 10.12 22.74 11.92
CA TYR A 153 10.32 21.30 12.04
C TYR A 153 9.63 20.58 10.88
N THR A 154 10.02 19.35 10.64
CA THR A 154 9.45 18.53 9.58
C THR A 154 8.84 17.25 10.13
N ARG A 155 7.77 16.77 9.51
CA ARG A 155 7.19 15.46 9.78
C ARG A 155 7.07 14.68 8.48
N GLU A 156 7.56 13.45 8.52
CA GLU A 156 7.57 12.56 7.38
C GLU A 156 6.23 11.83 7.23
N TYR A 157 5.76 11.74 5.99
CA TYR A 157 4.67 10.88 5.58
C TYR A 157 5.08 10.07 4.33
N ALA A 158 4.31 9.03 4.00
CA ALA A 158 4.60 8.16 2.86
C ALA A 158 4.58 8.87 1.49
N THR A 159 3.80 9.96 1.35
CA THR A 159 3.58 10.66 0.08
C THR A 159 4.08 12.10 0.08
N LYS A 160 4.42 12.64 1.26
CA LYS A 160 4.78 14.05 1.43
C LYS A 160 5.68 14.25 2.64
N LEU A 161 6.38 15.37 2.64
CA LEU A 161 6.97 15.94 3.83
C LEU A 161 6.09 17.09 4.31
N LYS A 162 5.66 17.04 5.57
CA LYS A 162 4.98 18.18 6.18
C LYS A 162 6.05 19.08 6.79
N LEU A 163 6.15 20.31 6.30
CA LEU A 163 6.96 21.38 6.86
C LEU A 163 6.09 22.21 7.79
N ILE A 164 6.60 22.53 8.97
CA ILE A 164 5.92 23.41 9.91
C ILE A 164 6.85 24.55 10.27
N VAL A 165 6.43 25.76 9.91
CA VAL A 165 7.23 26.98 10.05
C VAL A 165 6.67 27.80 11.20
N GLN A 166 7.55 28.27 12.08
CA GLN A 166 7.21 29.25 13.10
C GLN A 166 7.27 30.65 12.51
N ILE A 167 6.12 31.32 12.50
CA ILE A 167 6.01 32.68 11.98
C ILE A 167 6.10 33.70 13.11
N GLU A 168 5.49 33.38 14.26
CA GLU A 168 5.53 34.18 15.49
C GLU A 168 5.61 33.22 16.69
N LEU A 169 6.02 33.72 17.85
CA LEU A 169 5.95 32.95 19.09
C LEU A 169 4.52 32.42 19.29
N GLY A 170 4.38 31.10 19.33
CA GLY A 170 3.08 30.46 19.54
C GLY A 170 2.25 30.22 18.28
N LYS A 171 2.67 30.70 17.09
CA LYS A 171 1.90 30.60 15.84
C LYS A 171 2.71 29.96 14.71
N ILE A 172 2.10 28.96 14.06
CA ILE A 172 2.73 28.16 13.01
C ILE A 172 1.89 28.05 11.75
N ILE A 173 2.58 27.71 10.67
CA ILE A 173 2.00 27.32 9.39
C ILE A 173 2.45 25.91 9.07
N GLU A 174 1.50 25.06 8.67
CA GLU A 174 1.78 23.73 8.14
C GLU A 174 1.70 23.78 6.61
N ILE A 175 2.77 23.33 5.96
CA ILE A 175 2.91 23.27 4.51
C ILE A 175 3.14 21.81 4.15
N ASP A 176 2.28 21.25 3.31
CA ASP A 176 2.44 19.92 2.79
C ASP A 176 3.28 19.99 1.49
N ILE A 177 4.42 19.31 1.47
CA ILE A 177 5.34 19.25 0.31
C ILE A 177 5.27 17.85 -0.29
N PRO A 178 4.53 17.63 -1.40
CA PRO A 178 4.48 16.35 -2.07
C PRO A 178 5.86 15.95 -2.61
N TYR A 179 6.26 14.68 -2.43
CA TYR A 179 7.52 14.21 -3.00
C TYR A 179 7.54 14.23 -4.55
N SER A 180 6.38 14.25 -5.20
CA SER A 180 6.23 14.37 -6.65
C SER A 180 6.64 15.74 -7.17
N GLU A 181 6.33 16.80 -6.41
CA GLU A 181 6.35 18.21 -6.87
C GLU A 181 7.28 19.09 -6.04
N PHE A 182 8.17 18.49 -5.25
CA PHE A 182 8.95 19.22 -4.25
C PHE A 182 9.83 20.31 -4.85
N GLN A 183 10.32 20.16 -6.09
CA GLN A 183 11.16 21.18 -6.72
C GLN A 183 10.40 22.48 -6.95
N ASP A 184 9.17 22.40 -7.45
CA ASP A 184 8.35 23.59 -7.72
C ASP A 184 7.78 24.16 -6.42
N THR A 185 7.34 23.27 -5.51
CA THR A 185 6.87 23.69 -4.17
C THR A 185 7.94 24.48 -3.40
N LEU A 186 9.22 24.08 -3.51
CA LEU A 186 10.31 24.76 -2.81
C LEU A 186 10.68 26.11 -3.43
N LYS A 187 10.47 26.33 -4.73
CA LYS A 187 10.69 27.65 -5.36
C LYS A 187 9.73 28.69 -4.80
N GLU A 188 8.47 28.29 -4.63
CA GLU A 188 7.40 29.16 -4.14
C GLU A 188 7.44 29.35 -2.61
N LEU A 189 8.02 28.39 -1.89
CA LEU A 189 8.10 28.41 -0.42
C LEU A 189 8.68 29.71 0.14
N ARG A 190 9.75 30.22 -0.48
CA ARG A 190 10.39 31.47 -0.02
C ARG A 190 9.44 32.65 -0.16
N SER A 191 8.84 32.81 -1.33
CA SER A 191 7.88 33.88 -1.61
C SER A 191 6.70 33.80 -0.64
N LEU A 192 6.15 32.60 -0.42
CA LEU A 192 5.05 32.39 0.51
C LEU A 192 5.40 32.86 1.94
N ILE A 193 6.54 32.43 2.49
CA ILE A 193 6.96 32.80 3.85
C ILE A 193 7.16 34.31 3.97
N GLN A 194 7.78 34.94 2.98
CA GLN A 194 8.02 36.38 2.97
C GLN A 194 6.71 37.16 2.90
N THR A 195 5.83 36.82 1.96
CA THR A 195 4.51 37.46 1.80
C THR A 195 3.68 37.36 3.08
N ILE A 196 3.65 36.20 3.74
CA ILE A 196 2.89 36.06 4.98
C ILE A 196 3.43 36.97 6.09
N ARG A 197 4.76 37.06 6.23
CA ARG A 197 5.39 37.95 7.21
C ARG A 197 5.14 39.42 6.91
N GLU A 198 5.18 39.81 5.63
CA GLU A 198 4.89 41.18 5.20
C GLU A 198 3.43 41.57 5.47
N LEU A 199 2.49 40.71 5.12
CA LEU A 199 1.06 40.94 5.39
C LEU A 199 0.78 41.04 6.90
N GLN A 200 1.48 40.27 7.74
CA GLN A 200 1.39 40.45 9.19
C GLN A 200 1.93 41.80 9.66
N LYS A 201 3.09 42.24 9.11
CA LYS A 201 3.65 43.56 9.43
C LYS A 201 2.72 44.70 8.99
N SER A 202 1.95 44.52 7.92
CA SER A 202 0.94 45.49 7.47
C SER A 202 -0.36 45.46 8.30
N GLY A 203 -0.42 44.67 9.38
CA GLY A 203 -1.55 44.61 10.31
C GLY A 203 -2.60 43.55 9.98
N LEU A 204 -2.40 42.70 8.96
CA LEU A 204 -3.32 41.60 8.68
C LEU A 204 -3.10 40.46 9.67
N THR A 205 -4.19 39.98 10.25
CA THR A 205 -4.15 38.85 11.18
C THR A 205 -4.65 37.58 10.49
N PHE A 206 -3.81 36.54 10.52
CA PHE A 206 -4.16 35.21 10.02
C PHE A 206 -4.60 34.32 11.18
N ARG A 207 -5.63 33.49 10.96
CA ARG A 207 -5.96 32.39 11.87
C ARG A 207 -4.92 31.28 11.70
N LEU A 208 -3.78 31.44 12.37
CA LEU A 208 -2.69 30.47 12.38
C LEU A 208 -2.94 29.37 13.41
N LYS A 209 -2.36 28.18 13.17
CA LYS A 209 -2.41 27.11 14.15
C LYS A 209 -1.53 27.48 15.35
N SER A 210 -2.03 27.23 16.55
CA SER A 210 -1.23 27.39 17.77
C SER A 210 -0.20 26.27 17.88
N THR A 211 0.99 26.58 18.41
CA THR A 211 2.02 25.57 18.77
C THR A 211 1.63 24.69 19.96
N ALA A 212 0.48 24.91 20.59
CA ALA A 212 0.06 24.25 21.83
C ALA A 212 0.13 22.70 21.77
N LYS A 213 0.57 22.10 22.90
CA LYS A 213 0.73 20.67 23.31
C LYS A 213 1.20 19.65 22.25
N LYS A 214 0.61 19.63 21.06
CA LYS A 214 0.87 18.68 19.96
C LYS A 214 2.30 18.75 19.41
N TYR A 215 2.98 19.88 19.56
CA TYR A 215 4.33 20.13 19.05
C TYR A 215 5.34 20.45 20.15
N LYS A 216 5.04 20.05 21.39
CA LYS A 216 5.91 20.29 22.56
C LYS A 216 7.14 19.36 22.61
N HIS A 217 7.10 18.25 21.87
CA HIS A 217 8.17 17.25 21.77
C HIS A 217 8.73 17.13 20.34
N SER A 218 8.43 18.07 19.44
CA SER A 218 8.99 18.05 18.09
C SER A 218 10.42 18.57 18.09
N SER A 219 11.27 17.93 17.28
CA SER A 219 12.66 18.36 17.03
C SER A 219 12.68 19.63 16.17
N TRP A 220 12.40 20.77 16.79
CA TRP A 220 12.54 22.08 16.19
C TRP A 220 13.99 22.34 15.80
N ILE A 221 14.18 22.86 14.59
CA ILE A 221 15.45 23.32 14.07
C ILE A 221 15.38 24.84 14.08
N THR A 222 16.26 25.46 14.88
CA THR A 222 16.36 26.91 14.94
C THR A 222 17.31 27.38 13.85
N HIS A 223 16.99 28.50 13.20
CA HIS A 223 17.87 29.07 12.18
C HIS A 223 19.26 29.45 12.71
N GLU A 224 19.37 29.77 14.01
CA GLU A 224 20.64 30.03 14.70
C GLU A 224 21.52 28.78 14.82
N SER A 225 20.93 27.58 14.78
CA SER A 225 21.66 26.31 14.86
C SER A 225 22.16 25.78 13.51
N LEU A 226 21.93 26.51 12.41
CA LEU A 226 22.19 26.09 11.01
C LEU A 226 23.40 26.78 10.36
#